data_AF-A0A956BFD1-F1
#
_entry.id   AF-A0A956BFD1-F1
#
_cell.length_a   1.000
_cell.length_b   1.000
_cell.length_c   1.000
_cell.angle_alpha   90.00
_cell.angle_beta   90.00
_cell.angle_gamma   90.00
#
_symmetry.space_group_name_H-M   'P 1'
#
loop_
_entity.id
_entity.type
_entity.pdbx_description
1 polymer ?
#
loop_
_entity_poly.entity_id
_entity_poly.type
_entity_poly.pdbx_seq_one_letter_code
_entity_poly.pdbx_strand_id
1 'polypeptide(L)'
;WTYPCENTNVICVGATNMTDRNHAWYTNWGSAGEDTVDIFAPGLQYIGRLPPYHLSETGTDMSCGTSSATPFTAGVAALIWSANPTLEADAVERLLLDFAQPSQDPVVRPVVTAYAPVIEVLGGEPNQPPSLVITAPVGGHVVATGEDLAFVARANDPEDGPGCCNIVWSSDVDGELGFGGTTQFYFPYAGSRVVTARATDRQGSIATASVRIDVVDWEPTARISAPLDWSTLTAGVPVRLSGEGLGLNGELLPCASLRWSSDPGVPGLTAAGCDLSLTFEEPGIYEVTLAATNVLGVIGRTSVHLEVAAPELGNQPPYGQIISPSGGLHLEDQRSWTHLSGWALDPEGQSVSVRWYLEWQEGATPHRVEIGKHPEVDYWLANSGLTCSGIFMPVDITLEASDGELTVEVDRVRVTLDCPPG
;
A
#
# COMPACT_ATOMS: atom_id res chain seq x y z
N TRP A 1 65.29 18.41 -6.00
CA TRP A 1 64.26 17.75 -5.17
C TRP A 1 63.93 18.71 -4.04
N THR A 2 62.74 19.31 -4.08
CA THR A 2 62.36 20.44 -3.20
C THR A 2 61.24 20.06 -2.22
N TYR A 3 60.64 18.88 -2.38
CA TYR A 3 59.51 18.40 -1.57
C TYR A 3 59.87 17.07 -0.89
N PRO A 4 60.03 17.03 0.45
CA PRO A 4 60.49 15.85 1.16
C PRO A 4 59.62 14.60 0.97
N CYS A 5 58.31 14.76 0.81
CA CYS A 5 57.33 13.67 0.67
C CYS A 5 57.41 12.91 -0.66
N GLU A 6 58.17 13.39 -1.64
CA GLU A 6 58.36 12.72 -2.95
C GLU A 6 59.65 11.89 -2.98
N ASN A 7 60.37 11.79 -1.85
CA ASN A 7 61.60 11.03 -1.77
C ASN A 7 61.36 9.61 -1.25
N THR A 8 62.03 8.64 -1.87
CA THR A 8 62.11 7.27 -1.33
C THR A 8 62.71 7.27 0.08
N ASN A 9 62.15 6.45 0.97
CA ASN A 9 62.54 6.33 2.39
C ASN A 9 62.22 7.57 3.25
N VAL A 10 61.22 8.36 2.87
CA VAL A 10 60.65 9.42 3.69
C VAL A 10 59.19 9.12 3.94
N ILE A 11 58.79 9.06 5.21
CA ILE A 11 57.38 8.93 5.60
C ILE A 11 56.76 10.34 5.63
N CYS A 12 55.82 10.59 4.73
CA CYS A 12 55.03 11.81 4.67
C CYS A 12 53.88 11.76 5.68
N VAL A 13 53.87 12.68 6.65
CA VAL A 13 52.91 12.69 7.76
C VAL A 13 51.87 13.80 7.62
N GLY A 14 50.60 13.40 7.52
CA GLY A 14 49.43 14.28 7.56
C GLY A 14 48.93 14.52 8.99
N ALA A 15 48.06 15.52 9.15
CA ALA A 15 47.51 15.90 10.44
C ALA A 15 46.01 15.57 10.55
N THR A 16 45.60 14.95 11.67
CA THR A 16 44.19 14.80 12.04
C THR A 16 43.72 15.90 12.99
N ASN A 17 42.42 16.16 12.99
CA ASN A 17 41.74 16.93 14.03
C ASN A 17 41.73 16.20 15.38
N MET A 18 41.48 16.97 16.44
CA MET A 18 41.51 16.49 17.82
C MET A 18 40.26 15.67 18.22
N THR A 19 39.11 15.96 17.63
CA THR A 19 37.81 15.48 18.11
C THR A 19 37.22 14.32 17.33
N ASP A 20 37.55 14.20 16.05
CA ASP A 20 36.88 13.27 15.12
C ASP A 20 37.85 12.45 14.26
N ARG A 21 39.17 12.62 14.46
CA ARG A 21 40.25 11.97 13.66
C ARG A 21 40.15 12.21 12.13
N ASN A 22 39.31 13.13 11.70
CA ASN A 22 39.22 13.56 10.30
C ASN A 22 40.45 14.40 9.92
N HIS A 23 40.68 14.61 8.62
CA HIS A 23 41.81 15.44 8.17
C HIS A 23 41.70 16.87 8.75
N ALA A 24 42.83 17.41 9.20
CA ALA A 24 42.87 18.77 9.69
C ALA A 24 42.75 19.77 8.53
N TRP A 25 42.04 20.88 8.73
CA TRP A 25 41.75 21.86 7.67
C TRP A 25 42.99 22.46 6.98
N TYR A 26 44.16 22.42 7.64
CA TYR A 26 45.42 22.94 7.13
C TYR A 26 46.34 21.86 6.53
N THR A 27 46.02 20.57 6.69
CA THR A 27 46.86 19.49 6.16
C THR A 27 46.67 19.40 4.65
N ASN A 28 47.74 19.13 3.91
CA ASN A 28 47.60 18.60 2.55
C ASN A 28 47.42 17.08 2.65
N TRP A 29 46.80 16.46 1.64
CA TRP A 29 46.52 15.02 1.60
C TRP A 29 46.87 14.38 0.25
N GLY A 30 47.46 15.16 -0.66
CA GLY A 30 47.88 14.70 -1.99
C GLY A 30 46.72 14.57 -2.99
N SER A 31 47.05 14.19 -4.23
CA SER A 31 46.07 13.92 -5.28
C SER A 31 45.69 12.44 -5.24
N ALA A 32 44.40 12.11 -5.38
CA ALA A 32 43.95 10.72 -5.35
C ALA A 32 44.70 9.87 -6.42
N GLY A 33 45.58 8.97 -5.97
CA GLY A 33 46.21 7.94 -6.81
C GLY A 33 47.72 8.08 -7.10
N GLU A 34 48.42 9.13 -6.68
CA GLU A 34 49.88 9.27 -6.87
C GLU A 34 50.55 9.77 -5.58
N ASP A 35 51.75 9.26 -5.24
CA ASP A 35 52.57 9.50 -4.03
C ASP A 35 52.08 10.64 -3.13
N THR A 36 51.22 10.27 -2.18
CA THR A 36 50.52 11.15 -1.23
C THR A 36 51.07 10.98 0.18
N VAL A 37 50.53 11.74 1.14
CA VAL A 37 50.66 11.45 2.58
C VAL A 37 50.51 9.95 2.85
N ASP A 38 51.50 9.36 3.54
CA ASP A 38 51.57 7.92 3.83
C ASP A 38 50.74 7.56 5.05
N ILE A 39 50.82 8.40 6.08
CA ILE A 39 50.20 8.16 7.38
C ILE A 39 49.74 9.48 8.01
N PHE A 40 48.66 9.43 8.79
CA PHE A 40 48.18 10.57 9.54
C PHE A 40 48.50 10.44 11.02
N ALA A 41 48.71 11.57 11.69
CA ALA A 41 48.93 11.61 13.13
C ALA A 41 48.23 12.83 13.76
N PRO A 42 48.05 12.86 15.10
CA PRO A 42 47.40 13.98 15.77
C PRO A 42 48.13 15.30 15.55
N GLY A 43 47.56 16.22 14.77
CA GLY A 43 48.20 17.50 14.43
C GLY A 43 47.71 18.69 15.23
N LEU A 44 46.55 18.58 15.87
CA LEU A 44 45.94 19.65 16.68
C LEU A 44 45.87 19.25 18.15
N GLN A 45 46.58 19.99 19.01
CA GLN A 45 46.77 19.62 20.41
C GLN A 45 46.71 20.82 21.34
N TYR A 46 46.15 20.61 22.52
CA TYR A 46 46.29 21.56 23.62
C TYR A 46 47.66 21.36 24.26
N ILE A 47 48.44 22.43 24.29
CA ILE A 47 49.76 22.47 24.91
C ILE A 47 49.78 23.45 26.07
N GLY A 48 50.72 23.22 27.00
CA GLY A 48 51.03 24.18 28.05
C GLY A 48 51.70 25.45 27.48
N ARG A 49 51.82 26.46 28.33
CA ARG A 49 52.36 27.79 28.01
C ARG A 49 53.70 27.75 27.24
N LEU A 50 53.76 28.38 26.06
CA LEU A 50 55.00 28.66 25.32
C LEU A 50 55.38 30.16 25.41
N PRO A 51 56.43 30.56 26.17
CA PRO A 51 56.97 31.91 26.09
C PRO A 51 57.52 32.22 24.67
N PRO A 52 57.42 33.45 24.12
CA PRO A 52 56.98 34.71 24.74
C PRO A 52 55.65 35.29 24.21
N TYR A 53 54.89 34.60 23.36
CA TYR A 53 53.70 35.16 22.69
C TYR A 53 52.40 34.77 23.40
N HIS A 54 51.92 35.50 24.43
CA HIS A 54 50.57 35.22 25.00
C HIS A 54 49.79 36.45 25.47
N LEU A 55 48.45 36.36 25.29
CA LEU A 55 47.41 37.38 25.54
C LEU A 55 46.52 37.10 26.78
N SER A 56 46.81 36.10 27.64
CA SER A 56 46.16 35.97 28.96
C SER A 56 46.93 35.07 29.95
N GLU A 57 46.72 35.30 31.25
CA GLU A 57 47.52 34.73 32.37
C GLU A 57 47.12 33.31 32.82
N THR A 58 46.13 32.66 32.19
CA THR A 58 45.60 31.34 32.61
C THR A 58 45.36 30.32 31.48
N GLY A 59 45.82 30.58 30.25
CA GLY A 59 45.40 29.82 29.05
C GLY A 59 46.20 28.54 28.74
N THR A 60 45.49 27.49 28.30
CA THR A 60 46.02 26.46 27.39
C THR A 60 46.19 27.06 26.00
N ASP A 61 47.26 26.72 25.31
CA ASP A 61 47.49 27.14 23.92
C ASP A 61 47.21 25.98 22.97
N MET A 62 46.87 26.28 21.72
CA MET A 62 46.59 25.28 20.70
C MET A 62 47.74 25.24 19.70
N SER A 63 48.50 24.14 19.72
CA SER A 63 49.46 23.87 18.66
C SER A 63 48.76 23.13 17.52
N CYS A 64 48.91 23.65 16.31
CA CYS A 64 48.40 23.02 15.10
C CYS A 64 49.49 22.96 14.03
N GLY A 65 49.55 21.85 13.30
CA GLY A 65 50.44 21.68 12.16
C GLY A 65 50.79 20.24 11.89
N THR A 66 51.14 19.94 10.64
CA THR A 66 51.78 18.66 10.29
C THR A 66 53.12 18.52 11.02
N SER A 67 53.82 19.63 11.27
CA SER A 67 55.00 19.68 12.16
C SER A 67 54.73 19.18 13.59
N SER A 68 53.49 19.34 14.08
CA SER A 68 53.07 18.82 15.39
C SER A 68 52.63 17.36 15.30
N ALA A 69 52.22 16.88 14.13
CA ALA A 69 51.86 15.48 13.86
C ALA A 69 53.09 14.58 13.64
N THR A 70 54.09 15.05 12.89
CA THR A 70 55.35 14.32 12.60
C THR A 70 56.05 13.72 13.83
N PRO A 71 56.21 14.42 14.97
CA PRO A 71 56.84 13.84 16.16
C PRO A 71 56.07 12.67 16.77
N PHE A 72 54.76 12.53 16.54
CA PHE A 72 54.01 11.35 16.98
C PHE A 72 54.41 10.12 16.18
N THR A 73 54.43 10.23 14.85
CA THR A 73 54.89 9.15 13.97
C THR A 73 56.33 8.78 14.25
N ALA A 74 57.23 9.77 14.36
CA ALA A 74 58.63 9.54 14.70
C ALA A 74 58.80 8.92 16.11
N GLY A 75 57.97 9.33 17.08
CA GLY A 75 57.96 8.77 18.42
C GLY A 75 57.54 7.30 18.43
N VAL A 76 56.52 6.92 17.65
CA VAL A 76 56.11 5.51 17.51
C VAL A 76 57.20 4.69 16.82
N ALA A 77 57.83 5.22 15.76
CA ALA A 77 58.98 4.57 15.12
C ALA A 77 60.10 4.30 16.12
N ALA A 78 60.40 5.28 16.98
CA ALA A 78 61.41 5.15 18.04
C ALA A 78 61.02 4.11 19.11
N LEU A 79 59.73 4.00 19.45
CA LEU A 79 59.23 2.99 20.38
C LEU A 79 59.37 1.58 19.78
N ILE A 80 59.04 1.40 18.50
CA ILE A 80 59.23 0.14 17.75
C ILE A 80 60.71 -0.28 17.79
N TRP A 81 61.63 0.64 17.47
CA TRP A 81 63.07 0.36 17.55
C TRP A 81 63.56 0.08 18.97
N SER A 82 62.96 0.75 19.96
CA SER A 82 63.32 0.50 21.36
C SER A 82 62.90 -0.90 21.80
N ALA A 83 61.79 -1.42 21.26
CA ALA A 83 61.33 -2.79 21.50
C ALA A 83 62.23 -3.83 20.82
N ASN A 84 62.70 -3.57 19.59
CA ASN A 84 63.69 -4.40 18.92
C ASN A 84 64.72 -3.56 18.14
N PRO A 85 65.91 -3.33 18.73
CA PRO A 85 66.95 -2.52 18.10
C PRO A 85 67.60 -3.14 16.86
N THR A 86 67.30 -4.40 16.52
CA THR A 86 67.86 -5.07 15.33
C THR A 86 67.00 -4.89 14.08
N LEU A 87 65.86 -4.21 14.18
CA LEU A 87 65.00 -3.94 13.02
C LEU A 87 65.68 -2.93 12.08
N GLU A 88 65.67 -3.26 10.79
CA GLU A 88 66.03 -2.33 9.73
C GLU A 88 64.91 -1.28 9.54
N ALA A 89 65.23 -0.13 8.95
CA ALA A 89 64.30 0.98 8.80
C ALA A 89 63.05 0.65 7.99
N ASP A 90 63.17 -0.20 6.96
CA ASP A 90 62.06 -0.68 6.14
C ASP A 90 61.08 -1.56 6.94
N ALA A 91 61.58 -2.31 7.93
CA ALA A 91 60.76 -3.11 8.81
C ALA A 91 59.95 -2.23 9.77
N VAL A 92 60.55 -1.15 10.29
CA VAL A 92 59.86 -0.18 11.13
C VAL A 92 58.78 0.58 10.36
N GLU A 93 59.08 0.99 9.13
CA GLU A 93 58.10 1.63 8.23
C GLU A 93 56.91 0.71 7.96
N ARG A 94 57.16 -0.56 7.62
CA ARG A 94 56.08 -1.55 7.44
C ARG A 94 55.22 -1.72 8.67
N LEU A 95 55.82 -1.86 9.85
CA LEU A 95 55.08 -1.98 11.12
C LEU A 95 54.22 -0.74 11.41
N LEU A 96 54.71 0.46 11.11
CA LEU A 96 53.91 1.69 11.25
C LEU A 96 52.67 1.68 10.35
N LEU A 97 52.80 1.19 9.12
CA LEU A 97 51.72 1.19 8.13
C LEU A 97 50.73 0.03 8.33
N ASP A 98 51.22 -1.16 8.62
CA ASP A 98 50.40 -2.38 8.79
C ASP A 98 49.47 -2.28 10.01
N PHE A 99 49.92 -1.61 11.08
CA PHE A 99 49.15 -1.44 12.32
C PHE A 99 48.50 -0.06 12.47
N ALA A 100 48.56 0.78 11.44
CA ALA A 100 47.85 2.05 11.46
C ALA A 100 46.34 1.82 11.35
N GLN A 101 45.56 2.61 12.11
CA GLN A 101 44.10 2.46 12.16
C GLN A 101 43.44 3.14 10.95
N PRO A 102 42.49 2.49 10.27
CA PRO A 102 41.72 3.15 9.23
C PRO A 102 40.92 4.33 9.81
N SER A 103 40.74 5.37 9.01
CA SER A 103 39.86 6.49 9.35
C SER A 103 38.50 6.34 8.69
N GLN A 104 37.47 6.92 9.31
CA GLN A 104 36.15 7.04 8.71
C GLN A 104 36.12 8.11 7.60
N ASP A 105 37.10 9.01 7.61
CA ASP A 105 37.32 9.99 6.56
C ASP A 105 38.05 9.32 5.39
N PRO A 106 37.42 9.23 4.20
CA PRO A 106 38.01 8.55 3.04
C PRO A 106 39.27 9.22 2.49
N VAL A 107 39.57 10.46 2.92
CA VAL A 107 40.78 11.21 2.55
C VAL A 107 41.94 10.91 3.50
N VAL A 108 41.63 10.50 4.73
CA VAL A 108 42.64 10.19 5.74
C VAL A 108 43.17 8.79 5.50
N ARG A 109 44.41 8.72 5.00
CA ARG A 109 45.23 7.51 5.05
C ARG A 109 45.39 7.05 6.51
N PRO A 110 45.76 5.79 6.77
CA PRO A 110 45.73 5.22 8.11
C PRO A 110 46.39 6.12 9.17
N VAL A 111 45.79 6.16 10.37
CA VAL A 111 46.25 6.98 11.49
C VAL A 111 47.22 6.17 12.35
N VAL A 112 48.37 6.77 12.67
CA VAL A 112 49.41 6.11 13.46
C VAL A 112 48.89 5.63 14.81
N THR A 113 49.27 4.41 15.20
CA THR A 113 49.02 3.84 16.52
C THR A 113 50.31 3.40 17.17
N ALA A 114 50.42 3.55 18.49
CA ALA A 114 51.63 3.17 19.22
C ALA A 114 51.59 1.73 19.74
N TYR A 115 50.41 1.26 20.19
CA TYR A 115 50.30 0.03 20.96
C TYR A 115 50.58 -1.23 20.13
N ALA A 116 49.78 -1.46 19.08
CA ALA A 116 49.86 -2.67 18.28
C ALA A 116 51.24 -2.93 17.64
N PRO A 117 51.92 -1.97 16.99
CA PRO A 117 53.22 -2.26 16.37
C PRO A 117 54.35 -2.46 17.39
N VAL A 118 54.27 -1.83 18.57
CA VAL A 118 55.26 -2.03 19.63
C VAL A 118 55.09 -3.39 20.30
N ILE A 119 53.85 -3.80 20.54
CA ILE A 119 53.53 -5.11 21.12
C ILE A 119 53.91 -6.25 20.18
N GLU A 120 53.63 -6.14 18.88
CA GLU A 120 54.06 -7.11 17.88
C GLU A 120 55.56 -7.39 17.98
N VAL A 121 56.35 -6.32 18.08
CA VAL A 121 57.81 -6.40 18.17
C VAL A 121 58.31 -6.98 19.49
N LEU A 122 57.55 -6.84 20.57
CA LEU A 122 57.84 -7.45 21.87
C LEU A 122 57.44 -8.94 21.93
N GLY A 123 56.96 -9.52 20.83
CA GLY A 123 56.53 -10.91 20.74
C GLY A 123 55.01 -11.10 20.86
N GLY A 124 54.23 -10.02 20.73
CA GLY A 124 52.77 -9.99 20.78
C GLY A 124 52.19 -10.05 22.19
N GLU A 125 50.93 -9.61 22.33
CA GLU A 125 50.04 -10.16 23.35
C GLU A 125 49.41 -11.43 22.74
N PRO A 126 49.10 -12.48 23.53
CA PRO A 126 48.39 -13.63 22.99
C PRO A 126 47.07 -13.18 22.35
N ASN A 127 46.87 -13.48 21.06
CA ASN A 127 45.66 -13.10 20.34
C ASN A 127 44.41 -13.53 21.13
N GLN A 128 43.49 -12.60 21.36
CA GLN A 128 42.25 -12.90 22.08
C GLN A 128 41.14 -13.17 21.07
N PRO A 129 40.18 -14.05 21.38
CA PRO A 129 39.02 -14.22 20.52
C PRO A 129 38.14 -12.96 20.54
N PRO A 130 37.47 -12.64 19.43
CA PRO A 130 36.59 -11.48 19.38
C PRO A 130 35.39 -11.65 20.33
N SER A 131 34.81 -10.54 20.77
CA SER A 131 33.47 -10.53 21.36
C SER A 131 32.42 -10.48 20.25
N LEU A 132 31.35 -11.29 20.35
CA LEU A 132 30.29 -11.37 19.34
C LEU A 132 28.91 -11.36 19.99
N VAL A 133 28.02 -10.50 19.49
CA VAL A 133 26.62 -10.44 19.91
C VAL A 133 25.69 -10.41 18.71
N ILE A 134 24.64 -11.23 18.73
CA ILE A 134 23.51 -11.16 17.80
C ILE A 134 22.53 -10.13 18.35
N THR A 135 22.25 -9.09 17.58
CA THR A 135 21.28 -8.04 17.92
C THR A 135 19.91 -8.29 17.29
N ALA A 136 19.85 -9.01 16.17
CA ALA A 136 18.62 -9.48 15.56
C ALA A 136 18.87 -10.78 14.76
N PRO A 137 17.93 -11.75 14.74
CA PRO A 137 16.70 -11.78 15.52
C PRO A 137 16.97 -12.04 17.02
N VAL A 138 15.98 -11.76 17.86
CA VAL A 138 16.01 -12.14 19.30
C VAL A 138 15.56 -13.60 19.49
N GLY A 139 15.91 -14.21 20.61
CA GLY A 139 15.53 -15.59 20.92
C GLY A 139 14.01 -15.79 20.96
N GLY A 140 13.53 -16.84 20.30
CA GLY A 140 12.10 -17.16 20.18
C GLY A 140 11.37 -16.34 19.12
N HIS A 141 12.09 -15.65 18.22
CA HIS A 141 11.47 -14.98 17.09
C HIS A 141 10.74 -15.98 16.20
N VAL A 142 9.50 -15.65 15.82
CA VAL A 142 8.67 -16.43 14.91
C VAL A 142 8.65 -15.74 13.56
N VAL A 143 8.97 -16.47 12.51
CA VAL A 143 8.98 -15.97 11.13
C VAL A 143 8.15 -16.89 10.24
N ALA A 144 7.46 -16.31 9.26
CA ALA A 144 6.74 -17.10 8.27
C ALA A 144 7.72 -17.80 7.32
N THR A 145 7.35 -19.00 6.88
CA THR A 145 8.01 -19.63 5.73
C THR A 145 7.94 -18.71 4.49
N GLY A 146 9.07 -18.57 3.80
CA GLY A 146 9.23 -17.73 2.61
C GLY A 146 9.35 -16.22 2.87
N GLU A 147 9.32 -15.77 4.12
CA GLU A 147 9.57 -14.37 4.49
C GLU A 147 11.07 -14.11 4.69
N ASP A 148 11.56 -12.96 4.24
CA ASP A 148 12.95 -12.54 4.46
C ASP A 148 13.16 -12.14 5.94
N LEU A 149 14.07 -12.83 6.61
CA LEU A 149 14.51 -12.50 7.96
C LEU A 149 15.87 -11.79 7.94
N ALA A 150 15.94 -10.61 8.54
CA ALA A 150 17.20 -9.89 8.71
C ALA A 150 17.99 -10.40 9.93
N PHE A 151 19.28 -10.64 9.71
CA PHE A 151 20.26 -11.00 10.72
C PHE A 151 21.23 -9.86 10.95
N VAL A 152 21.46 -9.51 12.21
CA VAL A 152 22.38 -8.44 12.59
C VAL A 152 23.22 -8.89 13.78
N ALA A 153 24.54 -8.81 13.64
CA ALA A 153 25.50 -9.10 14.69
C ALA A 153 26.61 -8.05 14.72
N ARG A 154 27.21 -7.88 15.90
CA ARG A 154 28.35 -6.99 16.11
C ARG A 154 29.50 -7.79 16.71
N ALA A 155 30.65 -7.70 16.06
CA ALA A 155 31.91 -8.23 16.55
C ALA A 155 32.85 -7.09 16.94
N ASN A 156 33.52 -7.23 18.08
CA ASN A 156 34.59 -6.35 18.50
C ASN A 156 35.73 -7.17 19.06
N ASP A 157 36.92 -6.96 18.51
CA ASP A 157 38.14 -7.62 18.94
C ASP A 157 39.03 -6.65 19.74
N PRO A 158 39.70 -7.09 20.82
CA PRO A 158 40.58 -6.22 21.61
C PRO A 158 41.79 -5.72 20.81
N GLU A 159 42.35 -6.53 19.92
CA GLU A 159 43.54 -6.23 19.14
C GLU A 159 43.19 -5.56 17.80
N ASP A 160 42.15 -6.03 17.10
CA ASP A 160 41.75 -5.57 15.77
C ASP A 160 40.66 -4.48 15.77
N GLY A 161 39.98 -4.25 16.89
CA GLY A 161 38.93 -3.24 17.04
C GLY A 161 37.55 -3.65 16.49
N PRO A 162 36.59 -2.70 16.40
CA PRO A 162 35.24 -2.99 15.92
C PRO A 162 35.21 -3.21 14.41
N GLY A 163 34.44 -4.21 13.95
CA GLY A 163 34.32 -4.51 12.51
C GLY A 163 35.52 -5.26 11.91
N CYS A 164 36.47 -5.69 12.75
CA CYS A 164 37.61 -6.55 12.43
C CYS A 164 37.26 -7.81 11.63
N CYS A 165 36.16 -8.43 12.02
CA CYS A 165 36.07 -9.87 12.01
C CYS A 165 35.15 -10.35 10.90
N ASN A 166 35.55 -11.43 10.22
CA ASN A 166 34.73 -12.05 9.19
C ASN A 166 33.58 -12.82 9.85
N ILE A 167 32.34 -12.38 9.63
CA ILE A 167 31.14 -12.99 10.20
C ILE A 167 30.47 -13.88 9.15
N VAL A 168 30.23 -15.14 9.51
CA VAL A 168 29.45 -16.12 8.74
C VAL A 168 28.23 -16.52 9.54
N TRP A 169 27.07 -16.55 8.89
CA TRP A 169 25.80 -16.99 9.46
C TRP A 169 25.46 -18.40 8.97
N SER A 170 24.98 -19.25 9.86
CA SER A 170 24.51 -20.59 9.52
C SER A 170 23.32 -21.03 10.37
N SER A 171 22.52 -21.97 9.88
CA SER A 171 21.54 -22.72 10.67
C SER A 171 21.92 -24.19 10.76
N ASP A 172 21.51 -24.84 11.85
CA ASP A 172 21.53 -26.29 12.06
C ASP A 172 20.78 -27.11 10.98
N VAL A 173 19.84 -26.50 10.25
CA VAL A 173 19.06 -27.19 9.21
C VAL A 173 19.41 -26.68 7.81
N ASP A 174 19.49 -25.36 7.60
CA ASP A 174 19.58 -24.78 6.26
C ASP A 174 21.04 -24.54 5.80
N GLY A 175 22.03 -24.75 6.68
CA GLY A 175 23.44 -24.52 6.36
C GLY A 175 23.81 -23.04 6.37
N GLU A 176 24.64 -22.59 5.43
CA GLU A 176 25.09 -21.20 5.37
C GLU A 176 23.96 -20.25 4.94
N LEU A 177 23.76 -19.17 5.69
CA LEU A 177 22.68 -18.19 5.47
C LEU A 177 23.20 -16.89 4.85
N GLY A 178 24.47 -16.54 5.07
CA GLY A 178 25.07 -15.31 4.55
C GLY A 178 26.31 -14.84 5.32
N PHE A 179 26.81 -13.67 4.92
CA PHE A 179 28.07 -13.10 5.42
C PHE A 179 27.89 -11.67 5.93
N GLY A 180 28.80 -11.25 6.80
CA GLY A 180 28.89 -9.88 7.31
C GLY A 180 28.07 -9.62 8.57
N GLY A 181 28.22 -8.41 9.11
CA GLY A 181 27.50 -7.96 10.30
C GLY A 181 25.99 -7.82 10.10
N THR A 182 25.54 -7.67 8.85
CA THR A 182 24.12 -7.65 8.48
C THR A 182 23.91 -8.51 7.23
N THR A 183 22.92 -9.39 7.26
CA THR A 183 22.50 -10.19 6.10
C THR A 183 21.00 -10.51 6.18
N GLN A 184 20.43 -11.09 5.13
CA GLN A 184 19.02 -11.52 5.10
C GLN A 184 18.90 -12.90 4.45
N PHE A 185 17.94 -13.70 4.94
CA PHE A 185 17.67 -15.03 4.42
C PHE A 185 16.19 -15.39 4.63
N TYR A 186 15.59 -16.13 3.70
CA TYR A 186 14.24 -16.67 3.85
C TYR A 186 14.26 -18.18 4.05
N PHE A 187 13.38 -18.69 4.91
CA PHE A 187 13.32 -20.12 5.22
C PHE A 187 12.23 -20.81 4.39
N PRO A 188 12.55 -21.81 3.55
CA PRO A 188 11.58 -22.43 2.66
C PRO A 188 10.65 -23.44 3.36
N TYR A 189 11.02 -23.93 4.54
CA TYR A 189 10.29 -24.98 5.25
C TYR A 189 10.14 -24.65 6.73
N ALA A 190 8.95 -24.95 7.27
CA ALA A 190 8.65 -24.75 8.68
C ALA A 190 9.55 -25.62 9.59
N GLY A 191 9.65 -25.20 10.85
CA GLY A 191 10.38 -25.87 11.91
C GLY A 191 11.28 -24.92 12.70
N SER A 192 11.62 -25.33 13.92
CA SER A 192 12.59 -24.60 14.75
C SER A 192 13.99 -24.65 14.13
N ARG A 193 14.74 -23.57 14.27
CA ARG A 193 16.14 -23.44 13.82
C ARG A 193 16.99 -22.86 14.93
N VAL A 194 18.21 -23.34 15.04
CA VAL A 194 19.28 -22.66 15.77
C VAL A 194 20.15 -21.95 14.75
N VAL A 195 20.07 -20.63 14.73
CA VAL A 195 20.91 -19.77 13.89
C VAL A 195 22.15 -19.39 14.67
N THR A 196 23.32 -19.58 14.06
CA THR A 196 24.64 -19.30 14.63
C THR A 196 25.37 -18.27 13.78
N ALA A 197 25.84 -17.21 14.43
CA ALA A 197 26.84 -16.30 13.88
C ALA A 197 28.22 -16.73 14.36
N ARG A 198 29.20 -16.80 13.44
CA ARG A 198 30.60 -17.12 13.72
C ARG A 198 31.48 -15.97 13.23
N ALA A 199 32.17 -15.29 14.16
CA ALA A 199 33.16 -14.26 13.86
C ALA A 199 34.57 -14.85 13.92
N THR A 200 35.41 -14.55 12.92
CA THR A 200 36.84 -14.91 12.90
C THR A 200 37.68 -13.65 12.76
N ASP A 201 38.65 -13.44 13.65
CA ASP A 201 39.60 -12.32 13.58
C ASP A 201 40.67 -12.54 12.48
N ARG A 202 41.62 -11.62 12.34
CA ARG A 202 42.67 -11.72 11.31
C ARG A 202 43.69 -12.82 11.57
N GLN A 203 43.88 -13.21 12.82
CA GLN A 203 44.85 -14.22 13.26
C GLN A 203 44.21 -15.63 13.39
N GLY A 204 42.90 -15.74 13.13
CA GLY A 204 42.14 -16.98 13.07
C GLY A 204 41.41 -17.39 14.35
N SER A 205 41.38 -16.58 15.43
CA SER A 205 40.54 -16.91 16.59
C SER A 205 39.07 -16.68 16.29
N ILE A 206 38.23 -17.47 16.96
CA ILE A 206 36.82 -17.60 16.63
C ILE A 206 35.96 -17.32 17.86
N ALA A 207 34.87 -16.58 17.64
CA ALA A 207 33.75 -16.49 18.58
C ALA A 207 32.43 -16.85 17.90
N THR A 208 31.50 -17.41 18.67
CA THR A 208 30.19 -17.82 18.18
C THR A 208 29.08 -17.32 19.09
N ALA A 209 27.95 -16.92 18.49
CA ALA A 209 26.70 -16.63 19.18
C ALA A 209 25.56 -17.35 18.46
N SER A 210 24.55 -17.81 19.21
CA SER A 210 23.41 -18.52 18.64
C SER A 210 22.08 -18.01 19.16
N VAL A 211 21.06 -18.09 18.33
CA VAL A 211 19.68 -17.73 18.64
C VAL A 211 18.73 -18.80 18.11
N ARG A 212 17.69 -19.14 18.86
CA ARG A 212 16.62 -20.02 18.37
C ARG A 212 15.52 -19.17 17.74
N ILE A 213 15.07 -19.58 16.56
CA ILE A 213 13.92 -19.04 15.87
C ILE A 213 12.94 -20.17 15.52
N ASP A 214 11.68 -19.84 15.33
CA ASP A 214 10.65 -20.78 14.91
C ASP A 214 10.06 -20.34 13.57
N VAL A 215 10.28 -21.15 12.53
CA VAL A 215 9.71 -20.93 11.21
C VAL A 215 8.36 -21.64 11.16
N VAL A 216 7.28 -20.94 10.84
CA VAL A 216 5.94 -21.54 10.81
C VAL A 216 5.28 -21.36 9.46
N ASP A 217 4.51 -22.38 9.06
CA ASP A 217 3.51 -22.20 8.01
C ASP A 217 2.36 -21.38 8.59
N TRP A 218 1.78 -20.52 7.77
CA TRP A 218 0.71 -19.62 8.19
C TRP A 218 -0.39 -19.57 7.13
N GLU A 219 -1.63 -19.39 7.60
CA GLU A 219 -2.79 -19.17 6.75
C GLU A 219 -3.15 -17.68 6.78
N PRO A 220 -3.33 -17.04 5.62
CA PRO A 220 -3.71 -15.64 5.59
C PRO A 220 -5.15 -15.42 6.03
N THR A 221 -5.40 -14.33 6.76
CA THR A 221 -6.76 -13.95 7.13
C THR A 221 -7.35 -13.01 6.09
N ALA A 222 -8.35 -13.46 5.33
CA ALA A 222 -9.11 -12.59 4.44
C ALA A 222 -10.23 -11.85 5.19
N ARG A 223 -10.47 -10.58 4.85
CA ARG A 223 -11.56 -9.77 5.41
C ARG A 223 -12.25 -8.99 4.31
N ILE A 224 -13.58 -9.05 4.27
CA ILE A 224 -14.41 -8.23 3.39
C ILE A 224 -14.91 -7.04 4.20
N SER A 225 -14.60 -5.83 3.74
CA SER A 225 -15.02 -4.57 4.37
C SER A 225 -16.30 -4.02 3.75
N ALA A 226 -16.53 -4.28 2.47
CA ALA A 226 -17.77 -3.94 1.78
C ALA A 226 -17.97 -4.86 0.57
N PRO A 227 -19.23 -5.18 0.22
CA PRO A 227 -20.45 -5.01 1.02
C PRO A 227 -20.45 -5.85 2.31
N LEU A 228 -21.36 -5.54 3.23
CA LEU A 228 -21.58 -6.33 4.44
C LEU A 228 -22.42 -7.57 4.14
N ASP A 229 -22.30 -8.60 4.99
CA ASP A 229 -23.13 -9.80 4.92
C ASP A 229 -24.62 -9.42 5.00
N TRP A 230 -25.41 -9.99 4.09
CA TRP A 230 -26.83 -9.73 3.86
C TRP A 230 -27.20 -8.32 3.40
N SER A 231 -26.29 -7.58 2.74
CA SER A 231 -26.66 -6.31 2.10
C SER A 231 -27.58 -6.55 0.89
N THR A 232 -28.61 -5.71 0.75
CA THR A 232 -29.47 -5.68 -0.44
C THR A 232 -28.87 -4.75 -1.50
N LEU A 233 -28.77 -5.25 -2.73
CA LEU A 233 -28.29 -4.54 -3.91
C LEU A 233 -29.38 -4.48 -4.99
N THR A 234 -29.25 -3.55 -5.93
CA THR A 234 -30.13 -3.46 -7.10
C THR A 234 -29.42 -4.03 -8.32
N ALA A 235 -30.08 -4.94 -9.04
CA ALA A 235 -29.55 -5.50 -10.28
C ALA A 235 -29.24 -4.40 -11.31
N GLY A 236 -28.12 -4.53 -12.02
CA GLY A 236 -27.64 -3.56 -13.02
C GLY A 236 -26.92 -2.33 -12.44
N VAL A 237 -26.80 -2.21 -11.11
CA VAL A 237 -26.07 -1.11 -10.46
C VAL A 237 -24.66 -1.56 -10.04
N PRO A 238 -23.59 -0.84 -10.42
CA PRO A 238 -22.24 -1.16 -9.97
C PRO A 238 -22.10 -1.04 -8.44
N VAL A 239 -21.57 -2.08 -7.81
CA VAL A 239 -21.18 -2.12 -6.40
C VAL A 239 -19.67 -2.19 -6.26
N ARG A 240 -19.13 -1.58 -5.22
CA ARG A 240 -17.72 -1.73 -4.84
C ARG A 240 -17.56 -2.90 -3.88
N LEU A 241 -16.75 -3.87 -4.27
CA LEU A 241 -16.22 -4.89 -3.38
C LEU A 241 -14.88 -4.37 -2.83
N SER A 242 -14.71 -4.43 -1.51
CA SER A 242 -13.52 -3.97 -0.81
C SER A 242 -13.14 -4.97 0.26
N GLY A 243 -11.86 -5.35 0.30
CA GLY A 243 -11.35 -6.28 1.28
C GLY A 243 -9.83 -6.28 1.39
N GLU A 244 -9.35 -6.91 2.45
CA GLU A 244 -7.93 -6.98 2.81
C GLU A 244 -7.53 -8.43 3.13
N GLY A 245 -6.26 -8.73 2.92
CA GLY A 245 -5.63 -9.97 3.37
C GLY A 245 -4.59 -9.63 4.42
N LEU A 246 -4.61 -10.34 5.54
CA LEU A 246 -3.68 -10.13 6.65
C LEU A 246 -2.74 -11.31 6.81
N GLY A 247 -1.49 -10.95 7.07
CA GLY A 247 -0.36 -11.79 7.38
C GLY A 247 -0.38 -12.44 8.77
N LEU A 248 0.68 -13.17 9.11
CA LEU A 248 0.81 -13.82 10.42
C LEU A 248 0.85 -12.80 11.57
N ASN A 249 1.49 -11.65 11.36
CA ASN A 249 1.64 -10.58 12.34
C ASN A 249 0.64 -9.43 12.10
N GLY A 250 -0.37 -9.65 11.26
CA GLY A 250 -1.38 -8.64 10.91
C GLY A 250 -0.91 -7.62 9.86
N GLU A 251 0.22 -7.86 9.19
CA GLU A 251 0.68 -7.08 8.06
C GLU A 251 -0.27 -7.23 6.85
N LEU A 252 -0.42 -6.16 6.06
CA LEU A 252 -1.27 -6.21 4.87
C LEU A 252 -0.58 -6.96 3.74
N LEU A 253 -1.30 -7.90 3.13
CA LEU A 253 -0.86 -8.57 1.92
C LEU A 253 -1.03 -7.69 0.69
N PRO A 254 -0.18 -7.85 -0.34
CA PRO A 254 -0.36 -7.15 -1.61
C PRO A 254 -1.73 -7.43 -2.23
N CYS A 255 -2.38 -6.44 -2.84
CA CYS A 255 -3.67 -6.64 -3.51
C CYS A 255 -3.63 -7.70 -4.61
N ALA A 256 -2.45 -7.94 -5.20
CA ALA A 256 -2.22 -9.00 -6.18
C ALA A 256 -2.34 -10.43 -5.59
N SER A 257 -2.35 -10.56 -4.26
CA SER A 257 -2.54 -11.83 -3.53
C SER A 257 -4.00 -12.12 -3.19
N LEU A 258 -4.92 -11.18 -3.48
CA LEU A 258 -6.35 -11.33 -3.24
C LEU A 258 -7.08 -11.74 -4.51
N ARG A 259 -8.03 -12.66 -4.39
CA ARG A 259 -8.92 -13.09 -5.49
C ARG A 259 -10.35 -13.14 -5.01
N TRP A 260 -11.25 -12.58 -5.80
CA TRP A 260 -12.69 -12.64 -5.56
C TRP A 260 -13.31 -13.81 -6.35
N SER A 261 -14.43 -14.30 -5.85
CA SER A 261 -15.31 -15.25 -6.55
C SER A 261 -16.74 -15.14 -6.01
N SER A 262 -17.71 -15.68 -6.74
CA SER A 262 -19.07 -15.81 -6.21
C SER A 262 -19.73 -17.14 -6.59
N ASP A 263 -20.76 -17.49 -5.83
CA ASP A 263 -21.75 -18.52 -6.17
C ASP A 263 -23.17 -17.94 -6.02
N PRO A 264 -24.01 -17.85 -7.07
CA PRO A 264 -23.69 -18.21 -8.45
C PRO A 264 -22.58 -17.33 -9.05
N GLY A 265 -21.85 -17.89 -10.02
CA GLY A 265 -20.69 -17.23 -10.62
C GLY A 265 -21.07 -15.98 -11.42
N VAL A 266 -20.46 -14.83 -11.07
CA VAL A 266 -20.62 -13.57 -11.81
C VAL A 266 -19.47 -13.38 -12.81
N PRO A 267 -19.75 -13.12 -14.09
CA PRO A 267 -18.71 -12.82 -15.08
C PRO A 267 -17.82 -11.65 -14.65
N GLY A 268 -16.50 -11.82 -14.75
CA GLY A 268 -15.53 -10.78 -14.38
C GLY A 268 -15.14 -10.74 -12.90
N LEU A 269 -15.80 -11.51 -12.02
CA LEU A 269 -15.49 -11.52 -10.59
C LEU A 269 -14.25 -12.34 -10.21
N THR A 270 -13.58 -13.02 -11.13
CA THR A 270 -12.30 -13.72 -10.85
C THR A 270 -11.09 -12.77 -10.78
N ALA A 271 -11.33 -11.47 -10.62
CA ALA A 271 -10.31 -10.44 -10.65
C ALA A 271 -9.44 -10.44 -9.38
N ALA A 272 -8.20 -10.01 -9.56
CA ALA A 272 -7.27 -9.73 -8.47
C ALA A 272 -7.47 -8.31 -7.94
N GLY A 273 -7.41 -8.11 -6.63
CA GLY A 273 -7.39 -6.77 -6.06
C GLY A 273 -8.02 -6.64 -4.69
N CYS A 274 -7.64 -5.57 -3.97
CA CYS A 274 -8.28 -5.17 -2.72
C CYS A 274 -9.63 -4.49 -2.98
N ASP A 275 -9.77 -3.81 -4.12
CA ASP A 275 -10.96 -3.09 -4.51
C ASP A 275 -11.36 -3.42 -5.94
N LEU A 276 -12.63 -3.73 -6.14
CA LEU A 276 -13.22 -4.04 -7.44
C LEU A 276 -14.57 -3.34 -7.57
N SER A 277 -14.89 -2.84 -8.77
CA SER A 277 -16.25 -2.44 -9.12
C SER A 277 -16.86 -3.54 -10.00
N LEU A 278 -18.00 -4.08 -9.57
CA LEU A 278 -18.70 -5.16 -10.25
C LEU A 278 -20.20 -4.83 -10.32
N THR A 279 -20.87 -5.32 -11.35
CA THR A 279 -22.32 -5.21 -11.51
C THR A 279 -22.94 -6.61 -11.47
N PHE A 280 -23.99 -6.78 -10.67
CA PHE A 280 -24.79 -8.00 -10.63
C PHE A 280 -26.01 -7.78 -11.53
N GLU A 281 -26.09 -8.47 -12.67
CA GLU A 281 -27.17 -8.26 -13.66
C GLU A 281 -28.45 -9.02 -13.31
N GLU A 282 -28.32 -10.20 -12.71
CA GLU A 282 -29.44 -11.09 -12.42
C GLU A 282 -29.83 -11.02 -10.94
N PRO A 283 -31.12 -10.83 -10.59
CA PRO A 283 -31.60 -10.91 -9.22
C PRO A 283 -31.36 -12.29 -8.60
N GLY A 284 -31.10 -12.33 -7.29
CA GLY A 284 -30.86 -13.56 -6.56
C GLY A 284 -29.98 -13.37 -5.32
N ILE A 285 -29.71 -14.48 -4.62
CA ILE A 285 -28.77 -14.50 -3.49
C ILE A 285 -27.41 -14.97 -4.01
N TYR A 286 -26.37 -14.20 -3.70
CA TYR A 286 -24.98 -14.50 -4.06
C TYR A 286 -24.13 -14.67 -2.82
N GLU A 287 -23.38 -15.76 -2.72
CA GLU A 287 -22.25 -15.88 -1.79
C GLU A 287 -21.00 -15.33 -2.49
N VAL A 288 -20.46 -14.22 -2.00
CA VAL A 288 -19.23 -13.59 -2.50
C VAL A 288 -18.08 -13.93 -1.57
N THR A 289 -17.06 -14.61 -2.10
CA THR A 289 -15.89 -15.06 -1.37
C THR A 289 -14.67 -14.22 -1.74
N LEU A 290 -13.91 -13.81 -0.73
CA LEU A 290 -12.56 -13.26 -0.87
C LEU A 290 -11.55 -14.31 -0.40
N ALA A 291 -10.61 -14.67 -1.28
CA ALA A 291 -9.49 -15.53 -1.00
C ALA A 291 -8.19 -14.71 -0.92
N ALA A 292 -7.48 -14.80 0.20
CA ALA A 292 -6.13 -14.28 0.36
C ALA A 292 -5.13 -15.42 0.22
N THR A 293 -4.05 -15.21 -0.53
CA THR A 293 -3.01 -16.22 -0.78
C THR A 293 -1.66 -15.74 -0.27
N ASN A 294 -0.98 -16.53 0.56
CA ASN A 294 0.37 -16.18 1.01
C ASN A 294 1.45 -16.54 -0.04
N VAL A 295 2.71 -16.22 0.27
CA VAL A 295 3.87 -16.48 -0.62
C VAL A 295 4.09 -17.95 -0.94
N LEU A 296 3.58 -18.86 -0.13
CA LEU A 296 3.65 -20.31 -0.36
C LEU A 296 2.44 -20.86 -1.13
N GLY A 297 1.45 -20.03 -1.44
CA GLY A 297 0.20 -20.49 -2.07
C GLY A 297 -0.85 -21.04 -1.09
N VAL A 298 -0.67 -20.89 0.22
CA VAL A 298 -1.70 -21.21 1.21
C VAL A 298 -2.80 -20.16 1.15
N ILE A 299 -4.06 -20.61 1.15
CA ILE A 299 -5.23 -19.77 0.91
C ILE A 299 -6.13 -19.77 2.14
N GLY A 300 -6.39 -18.58 2.68
CA GLY A 300 -7.48 -18.35 3.63
C GLY A 300 -8.62 -17.59 2.97
N ARG A 301 -9.86 -17.88 3.39
CA ARG A 301 -11.08 -17.39 2.73
C ARG A 301 -12.05 -16.80 3.73
N THR A 302 -12.87 -15.87 3.25
CA THR A 302 -14.05 -15.36 3.93
C THR A 302 -15.16 -15.10 2.91
N SER A 303 -16.41 -15.18 3.33
CA SER A 303 -17.58 -14.98 2.46
C SER A 303 -18.57 -13.98 3.08
N VAL A 304 -19.31 -13.30 2.22
CA VAL A 304 -20.53 -12.54 2.55
C VAL A 304 -21.65 -12.93 1.59
N HIS A 305 -22.89 -12.86 2.04
CA HIS A 305 -24.11 -13.10 1.26
C HIS A 305 -24.69 -11.76 0.81
N LEU A 306 -25.13 -11.68 -0.44
CA LEU A 306 -25.75 -10.47 -1.01
C LEU A 306 -27.10 -10.83 -1.58
N GLU A 307 -28.11 -10.02 -1.27
CA GLU A 307 -29.43 -10.13 -1.88
C GLU A 307 -29.53 -9.11 -3.01
N VAL A 308 -29.53 -9.56 -4.26
CA VAL A 308 -29.68 -8.72 -5.44
C VAL A 308 -31.15 -8.71 -5.83
N ALA A 309 -31.82 -7.58 -5.65
CA ALA A 309 -33.20 -7.37 -6.04
C ALA A 309 -33.30 -6.86 -7.48
N ALA A 310 -34.39 -7.21 -8.17
CA ALA A 310 -34.73 -6.56 -9.43
C ALA A 310 -34.89 -5.04 -9.22
N PRO A 311 -34.51 -4.20 -10.19
CA PRO A 311 -34.84 -2.79 -10.13
C PRO A 311 -36.36 -2.65 -10.01
N GLU A 312 -36.82 -1.92 -8.99
CA GLU A 312 -38.24 -1.56 -8.92
C GLU A 312 -38.52 -0.60 -10.08
N LEU A 313 -39.17 -1.11 -11.12
CA LEU A 313 -39.90 -0.28 -12.06
C LEU A 313 -41.05 0.30 -11.26
N GLY A 314 -40.94 1.56 -10.83
CA GLY A 314 -42.06 2.23 -10.16
C GLY A 314 -43.32 2.20 -11.02
N ASN A 315 -44.49 2.27 -10.39
CA ASN A 315 -45.80 2.17 -11.06
C ASN A 315 -45.93 3.18 -12.22
N GLN A 316 -46.05 2.72 -13.46
CA GLN A 316 -46.30 3.57 -14.63
C GLN A 316 -47.81 3.77 -14.84
N PRO A 317 -48.25 4.89 -15.46
CA PRO A 317 -49.67 5.12 -15.68
C PRO A 317 -50.25 4.16 -16.74
N PRO A 318 -51.53 3.75 -16.61
CA PRO A 318 -52.23 2.97 -17.63
C PRO A 318 -52.30 3.68 -19.00
N TYR A 319 -52.43 2.91 -20.07
CA TYR A 319 -52.64 3.41 -21.44
C TYR A 319 -53.78 2.67 -22.13
N GLY A 320 -54.37 3.25 -23.17
CA GLY A 320 -55.59 2.70 -23.77
C GLY A 320 -56.07 3.45 -25.00
N GLN A 321 -57.18 3.00 -25.55
CA GLN A 321 -57.79 3.61 -26.74
C GLN A 321 -59.31 3.37 -26.78
N ILE A 322 -60.04 4.38 -27.25
CA ILE A 322 -61.45 4.27 -27.64
C ILE A 322 -61.52 3.68 -29.06
N ILE A 323 -62.26 2.58 -29.20
CA ILE A 323 -62.54 1.92 -30.50
C ILE A 323 -63.82 2.51 -31.12
N SER A 324 -64.86 2.73 -30.31
CA SER A 324 -66.13 3.34 -30.72
C SER A 324 -66.65 4.28 -29.63
N PRO A 325 -67.15 5.47 -29.99
CA PRO A 325 -67.31 5.98 -31.36
C PRO A 325 -65.99 6.44 -31.98
N SER A 326 -65.90 6.45 -33.31
CA SER A 326 -64.79 7.09 -34.02
C SER A 326 -64.96 8.62 -34.03
N GLY A 327 -63.86 9.37 -34.00
CA GLY A 327 -63.89 10.83 -34.04
C GLY A 327 -64.65 11.40 -35.24
N GLY A 328 -65.41 12.47 -34.99
CA GLY A 328 -66.21 13.14 -36.03
C GLY A 328 -67.52 12.43 -36.39
N LEU A 329 -67.90 11.37 -35.67
CA LEU A 329 -69.21 10.74 -35.80
C LEU A 329 -70.32 11.74 -35.40
N HIS A 330 -71.37 11.79 -36.21
CA HIS A 330 -72.64 12.44 -35.89
C HIS A 330 -73.54 11.43 -35.18
N LEU A 331 -74.01 11.78 -33.97
CA LEU A 331 -74.97 10.98 -33.21
C LEU A 331 -76.36 11.61 -33.42
N GLU A 332 -77.22 10.91 -34.16
CA GLU A 332 -78.39 11.49 -34.85
C GLU A 332 -79.59 11.86 -33.95
N ASP A 333 -79.63 11.45 -32.69
CA ASP A 333 -80.68 11.86 -31.77
C ASP A 333 -80.25 11.56 -30.34
N GLN A 334 -80.55 12.42 -29.36
CA GLN A 334 -80.37 12.11 -27.93
C GLN A 334 -81.19 10.90 -27.46
N ARG A 335 -81.97 10.29 -28.37
CA ARG A 335 -82.86 9.15 -28.20
C ARG A 335 -82.33 7.85 -28.82
N SER A 336 -81.01 7.70 -28.94
CA SER A 336 -80.40 6.42 -29.34
C SER A 336 -79.37 5.93 -28.32
N TRP A 337 -79.27 4.60 -28.19
CA TRP A 337 -78.18 3.96 -27.46
C TRP A 337 -76.88 4.20 -28.24
N THR A 338 -75.88 4.72 -27.55
CA THR A 338 -74.52 4.83 -28.09
C THR A 338 -73.70 3.69 -27.52
N HIS A 339 -73.18 2.85 -28.40
CA HIS A 339 -72.28 1.78 -28.02
C HIS A 339 -70.85 2.31 -27.90
N LEU A 340 -70.33 2.27 -26.69
CA LEU A 340 -68.97 2.63 -26.34
C LEU A 340 -68.13 1.36 -26.25
N SER A 341 -67.02 1.32 -26.97
CA SER A 341 -66.04 0.25 -26.83
C SER A 341 -64.63 0.83 -26.81
N GLY A 342 -63.79 0.29 -25.95
CA GLY A 342 -62.40 0.70 -25.79
C GLY A 342 -61.64 -0.31 -24.95
N TRP A 343 -60.34 -0.12 -24.82
CA TRP A 343 -59.49 -0.94 -23.98
C TRP A 343 -58.51 -0.06 -23.21
N ALA A 344 -58.06 -0.56 -22.06
CA ALA A 344 -56.96 0.01 -21.31
C ALA A 344 -56.13 -1.12 -20.69
N LEU A 345 -54.82 -0.92 -20.67
CA LEU A 345 -53.83 -1.85 -20.14
C LEU A 345 -52.83 -1.07 -19.30
N ASP A 346 -52.20 -1.79 -18.38
CA ASP A 346 -51.15 -1.29 -17.52
C ASP A 346 -49.79 -1.83 -18.01
N PRO A 347 -48.73 -1.00 -18.14
CA PRO A 347 -47.41 -1.46 -18.59
C PRO A 347 -46.82 -2.58 -17.73
N GLU A 348 -47.12 -2.59 -16.42
CA GLU A 348 -46.71 -3.59 -15.44
C GLU A 348 -47.66 -4.81 -15.42
N GLY A 349 -48.72 -4.79 -16.22
CA GLY A 349 -49.71 -5.87 -16.31
C GLY A 349 -50.69 -5.94 -15.15
N GLN A 350 -50.80 -4.87 -14.34
CA GLN A 350 -51.78 -4.78 -13.27
C GLN A 350 -53.21 -4.73 -13.81
N SER A 351 -54.18 -5.05 -12.95
CA SER A 351 -55.59 -4.95 -13.33
C SER A 351 -56.02 -3.50 -13.43
N VAL A 352 -56.55 -3.11 -14.59
CA VAL A 352 -57.03 -1.75 -14.84
C VAL A 352 -58.55 -1.68 -14.69
N SER A 353 -59.03 -0.66 -13.99
CA SER A 353 -60.43 -0.25 -14.00
C SER A 353 -60.63 0.91 -14.97
N VAL A 354 -61.72 0.89 -15.75
CA VAL A 354 -62.03 1.94 -16.73
C VAL A 354 -63.27 2.72 -16.33
N ARG A 355 -63.30 4.01 -16.68
CA ARG A 355 -64.47 4.87 -16.55
C ARG A 355 -64.65 5.71 -17.81
N TRP A 356 -65.87 5.77 -18.28
CA TRP A 356 -66.26 6.61 -19.40
C TRP A 356 -66.87 7.90 -18.87
N TYR A 357 -66.51 9.03 -19.48
CA TYR A 357 -67.13 10.30 -19.19
C TYR A 357 -67.65 10.97 -20.47
N LEU A 358 -68.80 11.63 -20.34
CA LEU A 358 -69.31 12.58 -21.34
C LEU A 358 -69.01 14.00 -20.86
N GLU A 359 -68.35 14.78 -21.70
CA GLU A 359 -67.90 16.13 -21.41
C GLU A 359 -68.45 17.12 -22.45
N TRP A 360 -68.98 18.25 -22.00
CA TRP A 360 -69.46 19.31 -22.87
C TRP A 360 -69.36 20.68 -22.21
N GLN A 361 -69.62 21.74 -22.98
CA GLN A 361 -69.65 23.12 -22.50
C GLN A 361 -71.04 23.71 -22.71
N GLU A 362 -71.61 24.34 -21.69
CA GLU A 362 -72.82 25.15 -21.79
C GLU A 362 -72.45 26.62 -21.48
N GLY A 363 -72.23 27.41 -22.54
CA GLY A 363 -71.63 28.74 -22.42
C GLY A 363 -70.19 28.66 -21.94
N ALA A 364 -69.91 29.17 -20.73
CA ALA A 364 -68.59 29.10 -20.08
C ALA A 364 -68.51 28.01 -18.99
N THR A 365 -69.57 27.21 -18.82
CA THR A 365 -69.65 26.19 -17.77
C THR A 365 -69.27 24.82 -18.34
N PRO A 366 -68.21 24.16 -17.83
CA PRO A 366 -67.88 22.80 -18.20
C PRO A 366 -68.80 21.80 -17.47
N HIS A 367 -69.23 20.77 -18.18
CA HIS A 367 -69.98 19.65 -17.64
C HIS A 367 -69.22 18.35 -17.89
N ARG A 368 -69.24 17.45 -16.90
CA ARG A 368 -68.62 16.13 -16.95
C ARG A 368 -69.49 15.14 -16.20
N VAL A 369 -69.91 14.06 -16.87
CA VAL A 369 -70.78 13.03 -16.29
C VAL A 369 -70.18 11.66 -16.55
N GLU A 370 -70.13 10.80 -15.54
CA GLU A 370 -69.72 9.41 -15.69
C GLU A 370 -70.84 8.62 -16.40
N ILE A 371 -70.50 7.94 -17.49
CA ILE A 371 -71.45 7.24 -18.35
C ILE A 371 -71.22 5.72 -18.41
N GLY A 372 -70.16 5.21 -17.78
CA GLY A 372 -69.87 3.78 -17.78
C GLY A 372 -68.62 3.40 -16.97
N LYS A 373 -68.52 2.12 -16.57
CA LYS A 373 -67.38 1.56 -15.81
C LYS A 373 -66.81 0.25 -16.38
N HIS A 374 -67.13 -0.04 -17.64
CA HIS A 374 -66.77 -1.29 -18.30
C HIS A 374 -66.15 -0.99 -19.68
N PRO A 375 -65.26 -1.85 -20.23
CA PRO A 375 -64.66 -1.62 -21.56
C PRO A 375 -65.68 -1.50 -22.69
N GLU A 376 -66.82 -2.17 -22.54
CA GLU A 376 -67.99 -2.06 -23.41
C GLU A 376 -69.20 -1.59 -22.61
N VAL A 377 -69.83 -0.50 -23.06
CA VAL A 377 -70.99 0.11 -22.40
C VAL A 377 -71.96 0.63 -23.46
N ASP A 378 -73.23 0.24 -23.37
CA ASP A 378 -74.29 0.95 -24.07
C ASP A 378 -74.80 2.07 -23.16
N TYR A 379 -74.70 3.31 -23.64
CA TYR A 379 -75.17 4.47 -22.90
C TYR A 379 -76.29 5.20 -23.65
N TRP A 380 -77.35 5.52 -22.93
CA TRP A 380 -78.46 6.32 -23.46
C TRP A 380 -78.20 7.79 -23.17
N LEU A 381 -77.87 8.56 -24.21
CA LEU A 381 -77.42 9.96 -24.06
C LEU A 381 -78.42 10.86 -23.32
N ALA A 382 -79.74 10.62 -23.42
CA ALA A 382 -80.72 11.40 -22.66
C ALA A 382 -80.56 11.30 -21.13
N ASN A 383 -79.85 10.28 -20.63
CA ASN A 383 -79.61 10.11 -19.18
C ASN A 383 -78.46 10.99 -18.66
N SER A 384 -77.75 11.69 -19.54
CA SER A 384 -76.62 12.56 -19.16
C SER A 384 -77.04 13.88 -18.53
N GLY A 385 -78.32 14.26 -18.65
CA GLY A 385 -78.80 15.59 -18.29
C GLY A 385 -78.33 16.69 -19.26
N LEU A 386 -77.74 16.32 -20.40
CA LEU A 386 -77.28 17.25 -21.43
C LEU A 386 -78.47 17.88 -22.17
N THR A 387 -78.64 19.18 -22.02
CA THR A 387 -79.59 19.97 -22.80
C THR A 387 -78.93 20.43 -24.10
N CYS A 388 -79.36 19.84 -25.22
CA CYS A 388 -78.90 20.20 -26.56
C CYS A 388 -79.27 21.67 -26.86
N SER A 389 -78.31 22.47 -27.34
CA SER A 389 -78.55 23.84 -27.82
C SER A 389 -78.01 24.02 -29.25
N GLY A 390 -78.83 24.55 -30.15
CA GLY A 390 -78.48 24.71 -31.58
C GLY A 390 -78.84 23.50 -32.45
N ILE A 391 -78.25 23.41 -33.66
CA ILE A 391 -78.45 22.30 -34.62
C ILE A 391 -77.42 21.18 -34.39
N PHE A 392 -76.19 21.54 -34.01
CA PHE A 392 -75.08 20.63 -33.76
C PHE A 392 -74.35 21.05 -32.49
N MET A 393 -74.06 20.09 -31.60
CA MET A 393 -73.35 20.34 -30.35
C MET A 393 -72.16 19.39 -30.21
N PRO A 394 -70.91 19.92 -30.11
CA PRO A 394 -69.74 19.07 -29.91
C PRO A 394 -69.69 18.57 -28.46
N VAL A 395 -69.41 17.28 -28.29
CA VAL A 395 -69.17 16.65 -26.99
C VAL A 395 -67.93 15.79 -27.06
N ASP A 396 -67.21 15.71 -25.95
CA ASP A 396 -66.04 14.83 -25.82
C ASP A 396 -66.46 13.60 -25.01
N ILE A 397 -66.12 12.42 -25.52
CA ILE A 397 -66.19 11.16 -24.78
C ILE A 397 -64.76 10.83 -24.37
N THR A 398 -64.51 10.75 -23.06
CA THR A 398 -63.20 10.42 -22.50
C THR A 398 -63.25 9.05 -21.84
N LEU A 399 -62.15 8.31 -22.01
CA LEU A 399 -61.90 7.06 -21.32
C LEU A 399 -60.79 7.31 -20.31
N GLU A 400 -61.10 7.18 -19.03
CA GLU A 400 -60.11 7.14 -17.96
C GLU A 400 -59.81 5.70 -17.56
N ALA A 401 -58.56 5.45 -17.19
CA ALA A 401 -58.10 4.18 -16.67
C ALA A 401 -57.35 4.38 -15.35
N SER A 402 -57.50 3.43 -14.43
CA SER A 402 -56.77 3.41 -13.16
C SER A 402 -56.35 2.01 -12.76
N ASP A 403 -55.10 1.88 -12.33
CA ASP A 403 -54.49 0.68 -11.74
C ASP A 403 -54.70 0.58 -10.21
N GLY A 404 -55.21 1.65 -9.58
CA GLY A 404 -55.42 1.77 -8.13
C GLY A 404 -54.47 2.76 -7.44
N GLU A 405 -53.33 3.08 -8.03
CA GLU A 405 -52.38 4.11 -7.55
C GLU A 405 -52.42 5.36 -8.43
N LEU A 406 -52.44 5.19 -9.75
CA LEU A 406 -52.54 6.24 -10.75
C LEU A 406 -53.89 6.18 -11.48
N THR A 407 -54.38 7.34 -11.90
CA THR A 407 -55.57 7.47 -12.76
C THR A 407 -55.24 8.46 -13.85
N VAL A 408 -55.49 8.09 -15.11
CA VAL A 408 -55.17 8.92 -16.27
C VAL A 408 -56.28 8.83 -17.33
N GLU A 409 -56.52 9.94 -18.04
CA GLU A 409 -57.29 9.92 -19.28
C GLU A 409 -56.45 9.23 -20.36
N VAL A 410 -56.88 8.04 -20.78
CA VAL A 410 -56.13 7.24 -21.76
C VAL A 410 -56.46 7.60 -23.19
N ASP A 411 -57.68 8.08 -23.46
CA ASP A 411 -58.09 8.55 -24.78
C ASP A 411 -59.30 9.48 -24.70
N ARG A 412 -59.47 10.31 -25.73
CA ARG A 412 -60.56 11.28 -25.88
C ARG A 412 -61.00 11.34 -27.33
N VAL A 413 -62.30 11.11 -27.55
CA VAL A 413 -62.92 11.25 -28.86
C VAL A 413 -63.94 12.37 -28.84
N ARG A 414 -63.79 13.32 -29.77
CA ARG A 414 -64.80 14.35 -30.04
C ARG A 414 -65.84 13.84 -31.03
N VAL A 415 -67.11 13.91 -30.63
CA VAL A 415 -68.27 13.59 -31.49
C VAL A 415 -69.19 14.80 -31.57
N THR A 416 -70.05 14.80 -32.60
CA THR A 416 -71.05 15.85 -32.78
C THR A 416 -72.43 15.26 -32.51
N LEU A 417 -73.20 15.88 -31.63
CA LEU A 417 -74.60 15.54 -31.42
C LEU A 417 -75.46 16.35 -32.38
N ASP A 418 -76.34 15.68 -33.11
CA ASP A 418 -77.37 16.32 -33.89
C ASP A 418 -78.55 16.64 -32.96
N CYS A 419 -78.90 17.92 -32.87
CA CYS A 419 -79.94 18.42 -31.98
C CYS A 419 -81.17 18.79 -32.83
N PRO A 420 -82.14 17.89 -33.05
CA PRO A 420 -83.35 18.23 -33.80
C PRO A 420 -84.18 19.29 -33.04
N PRO A 421 -84.80 20.26 -33.74
CA PRO A 421 -85.73 21.20 -33.11
C PRO A 421 -86.94 20.44 -32.56
N GLY A 422 -87.27 20.70 -31.28
CA GLY A 422 -88.34 20.03 -30.54
C GLY A 422 -89.76 20.31 -31.03
#